data_AF-A0A959P3R0-F1
#
_entry.id   AF-A0A959P3R0-F1
#
_cell.length_a   1.000
_cell.length_b   1.000
_cell.length_c   1.000
_cell.angle_alpha   90.00
_cell.angle_beta   90.00
_cell.angle_gamma   90.00
#
_symmetry.space_group_name_H-M   'P 1'
#
loop_
_entity.id
_entity.type
_entity.pdbx_description
1 polymer ?
#
loop_
_entity_poly.entity_id
_entity_poly.type
_entity_poly.pdbx_seq_one_letter_code
_entity_poly.pdbx_strand_id
1 'polypeptide(L)'
;MEKRPQIFACVGPESTGKTTLSEQLASRMNGELVPEFARDYLEARNGKYSESDLPTIAKGQLELEKKAISNGLPLIFCDTDIVVVKVWQEFKYGKNNEEIDSLLSLQQPRKYLLTYPDLPWEEDSLRENPNELVELFKLYESTLKAIGADYRIVRGVNEERPQNAIEAISSFTQSNI
;
A
#
# COMPACT_ATOMS: atom_id res chain seq x y z
N MET A 1 13.22 -20.36 16.85
CA MET A 1 12.86 -18.95 16.58
C MET A 1 11.79 -18.97 15.53
N GLU A 2 10.58 -18.53 15.84
CA GLU A 2 9.56 -18.33 14.81
C GLU A 2 10.07 -17.30 13.80
N LYS A 3 10.06 -17.65 12.52
CA LYS A 3 10.43 -16.71 11.45
C LYS A 3 9.37 -15.62 11.43
N ARG A 4 9.79 -14.35 11.57
CA ARG A 4 8.91 -13.21 11.35
C ARG A 4 8.34 -13.26 9.92
N PRO A 5 7.06 -12.93 9.72
CA PRO A 5 6.48 -12.89 8.38
C PRO A 5 7.18 -11.84 7.51
N GLN A 6 7.26 -12.08 6.20
CA GLN A 6 7.65 -11.06 5.24
C GLN A 6 6.41 -10.30 4.81
N ILE A 7 6.45 -8.98 4.97
CA ILE A 7 5.34 -8.09 4.64
C ILE A 7 5.67 -7.36 3.34
N PHE A 8 4.74 -7.42 2.38
CA PHE A 8 4.79 -6.73 1.11
C PHE A 8 3.59 -5.81 0.98
N ALA A 9 3.81 -4.50 0.94
CA ALA A 9 2.75 -3.52 0.79
C ALA A 9 2.64 -3.04 -0.66
N CYS A 10 1.44 -3.17 -1.24
CA CYS A 10 1.10 -2.56 -2.51
C CYS A 10 0.71 -1.10 -2.30
N VAL A 11 1.46 -0.19 -2.90
CA VAL A 11 1.29 1.26 -2.76
C VAL A 11 1.30 1.95 -4.12
N GLY A 12 0.81 3.18 -4.17
CA GLY A 12 0.74 3.97 -5.39
C GLY A 12 -0.61 4.69 -5.56
N PRO A 13 -0.75 5.43 -6.67
CA PRO A 13 -1.93 6.24 -6.95
C PRO A 13 -3.24 5.45 -6.96
N GLU A 14 -4.34 6.18 -6.98
CA GLU A 14 -5.67 5.61 -7.21
C GLU A 14 -5.72 4.94 -8.59
N SER A 15 -6.58 3.92 -8.76
CA SER A 15 -6.77 3.23 -10.06
C SER A 15 -5.50 2.57 -10.66
N THR A 16 -4.49 2.24 -9.86
CA THR A 16 -3.27 1.54 -10.34
C THR A 16 -3.26 0.04 -10.02
N GLY A 17 -4.39 -0.55 -9.61
CA GLY A 17 -4.54 -1.99 -9.42
C GLY A 17 -3.91 -2.56 -8.14
N LYS A 18 -3.78 -1.76 -7.07
CA LYS A 18 -3.24 -2.22 -5.77
C LYS A 18 -4.03 -3.38 -5.17
N THR A 19 -5.34 -3.22 -5.05
CA THR A 19 -6.27 -4.23 -4.53
C THR A 19 -6.14 -5.54 -5.29
N THR A 20 -6.38 -5.52 -6.60
CA THR A 20 -6.27 -6.70 -7.45
C THR A 20 -4.89 -7.35 -7.39
N LEU A 21 -3.81 -6.56 -7.37
CA LEU A 21 -2.47 -7.11 -7.28
C LEU A 21 -2.22 -7.81 -5.94
N SER A 22 -2.61 -7.19 -4.82
CA SER A 22 -2.43 -7.77 -3.48
C SER A 22 -3.19 -9.08 -3.30
N GLU A 23 -4.43 -9.15 -3.81
CA GLU A 23 -5.27 -10.35 -3.81
C GLU A 23 -4.65 -11.46 -4.64
N GLN A 24 -4.19 -11.13 -5.85
CA GLN A 24 -3.52 -12.08 -6.74
C GLN A 24 -2.24 -12.63 -6.13
N LEU A 25 -1.44 -11.78 -5.47
CA LEU A 25 -0.20 -12.20 -4.80
C LEU A 25 -0.49 -13.10 -3.60
N ALA A 26 -1.44 -12.72 -2.74
CA ALA A 26 -1.86 -13.54 -1.60
C ALA A 26 -2.32 -14.92 -2.05
N SER A 27 -3.14 -15.00 -3.10
CA SER A 27 -3.61 -16.25 -3.68
C SER A 27 -2.48 -17.08 -4.31
N ARG A 28 -1.64 -16.49 -5.17
CA ARG A 28 -0.58 -17.22 -5.91
C ARG A 28 0.57 -17.68 -5.02
N MET A 29 0.86 -16.94 -3.95
CA MET A 29 1.99 -17.20 -3.06
C MET A 29 1.57 -17.82 -1.72
N ASN A 30 0.28 -18.14 -1.54
CA ASN A 30 -0.27 -18.70 -0.30
C ASN A 30 0.07 -17.83 0.92
N GLY A 31 -0.19 -16.53 0.80
CA GLY A 31 0.02 -15.53 1.84
C GLY A 31 -1.29 -14.95 2.37
N GLU A 32 -1.19 -14.24 3.49
CA GLU A 32 -2.31 -13.53 4.10
C GLU A 32 -2.56 -12.19 3.39
N LEU A 33 -3.81 -11.85 3.12
CA LEU A 33 -4.20 -10.54 2.59
C LEU A 33 -4.63 -9.60 3.73
N VAL A 34 -4.10 -8.38 3.72
CA VAL A 34 -4.58 -7.26 4.54
C VAL A 34 -5.32 -6.29 3.61
N PRO A 35 -6.66 -6.13 3.73
CA PRO A 35 -7.43 -5.25 2.87
C PRO A 35 -7.33 -3.77 3.29
N GLU A 36 -7.86 -2.88 2.45
CA GLU A 36 -7.71 -1.44 2.62
C GLU A 36 -8.73 -0.92 3.63
N PHE A 37 -8.26 -0.51 4.81
CA PHE A 37 -9.14 0.02 5.85
C PHE A 37 -9.87 1.29 5.40
N ALA A 38 -9.20 2.14 4.62
CA ALA A 38 -9.77 3.39 4.13
C ALA A 38 -11.04 3.14 3.30
N ARG A 39 -11.07 2.07 2.50
CA ARG A 39 -12.23 1.70 1.68
C ARG A 39 -13.46 1.47 2.56
N ASP A 40 -13.36 0.55 3.51
CA ASP A 40 -14.44 0.23 4.44
C ASP A 40 -14.87 1.46 5.27
N TYR A 41 -13.90 2.26 5.72
CA TYR A 41 -14.14 3.45 6.51
C TYR A 41 -14.95 4.52 5.74
N LEU A 42 -14.59 4.74 4.48
CA LEU A 42 -15.23 5.74 3.62
C LEU A 42 -16.60 5.28 3.13
N GLU A 43 -16.76 4.00 2.75
CA GLU A 43 -18.05 3.44 2.36
C GLU A 43 -19.09 3.57 3.48
N ALA A 44 -18.70 3.26 4.72
CA ALA A 44 -19.55 3.43 5.90
C ALA A 44 -19.98 4.90 6.15
N ARG A 45 -19.28 5.87 5.54
CA ARG A 45 -19.52 7.32 5.69
C ARG A 45 -20.00 7.98 4.40
N ASN A 46 -20.39 7.20 3.39
CA ASN A 46 -20.78 7.69 2.06
C ASN A 46 -19.70 8.60 1.45
N GLY A 47 -18.43 8.19 1.54
CA GLY A 47 -17.26 8.91 1.02
C GLY A 47 -16.87 10.16 1.80
N LYS A 48 -17.52 10.48 2.92
CA LYS A 48 -17.24 11.69 3.70
C LYS A 48 -16.12 11.45 4.71
N TYR A 49 -15.07 12.25 4.61
CA TYR A 49 -13.98 12.31 5.57
C TYR A 49 -13.31 13.69 5.58
N SER A 50 -12.44 13.90 6.55
CA SER A 50 -11.68 15.11 6.79
C SER A 50 -10.24 14.79 7.22
N GLU A 51 -9.41 15.82 7.33
CA GLU A 51 -8.00 15.68 7.76
C GLU A 51 -7.87 14.93 9.11
N SER A 52 -8.80 15.16 10.05
CA SER A 52 -8.77 14.52 11.37
C SER A 52 -9.14 13.04 11.36
N ASP A 53 -9.69 12.52 10.24
CA ASP A 53 -9.96 11.09 10.08
C ASP A 53 -8.71 10.30 9.69
N LEU A 54 -7.68 10.95 9.13
CA LEU A 54 -6.49 10.26 8.60
C LEU A 54 -5.71 9.44 9.64
N PRO A 55 -5.48 9.93 10.89
CA PRO A 55 -4.87 9.08 11.91
C PRO A 55 -5.72 7.86 12.29
N THR A 56 -7.05 7.97 12.23
CA THR A 56 -7.96 6.84 12.47
C THR A 56 -7.81 5.80 11.37
N ILE A 57 -7.72 6.24 10.11
CA ILE A 57 -7.50 5.36 8.96
C ILE A 57 -6.15 4.63 9.08
N ALA A 58 -5.08 5.37 9.41
CA ALA A 58 -3.75 4.79 9.59
C ALA A 58 -3.71 3.73 10.72
N LYS A 59 -4.35 4.02 11.87
CA LYS A 59 -4.49 3.05 12.97
C LYS A 59 -5.30 1.83 12.56
N GLY A 60 -6.39 2.03 11.84
CA GLY A 60 -7.21 0.94 11.31
C GLY A 60 -6.41 -0.03 10.45
N GLN A 61 -5.59 0.50 9.52
CA GLN A 61 -4.71 -0.31 8.68
C GLN A 61 -3.72 -1.14 9.52
N LEU A 62 -3.11 -0.54 10.54
CA LEU A 62 -2.19 -1.25 11.45
C LEU A 62 -2.89 -2.37 12.24
N GLU A 63 -4.13 -2.16 12.68
CA GLU A 63 -4.88 -3.19 13.39
C GLU A 63 -5.26 -4.37 12.48
N LEU A 64 -5.56 -4.13 11.20
CA LEU A 64 -5.75 -5.20 10.23
C LEU A 64 -4.45 -5.99 10.01
N GLU A 65 -3.31 -5.30 9.88
CA GLU A 65 -2.00 -5.94 9.74
C GLU A 65 -1.64 -6.79 10.96
N LYS A 66 -1.86 -6.29 12.18
CA LYS A 66 -1.61 -7.05 13.42
C LYS A 66 -2.41 -8.34 13.48
N LYS A 67 -3.66 -8.32 13.02
CA LYS A 67 -4.50 -9.54 12.93
C LYS A 67 -3.90 -10.53 11.92
N ALA A 68 -3.51 -10.07 10.74
CA ALA A 68 -2.86 -10.90 9.73
C ALA A 68 -1.57 -11.54 10.24
N ILE A 69 -0.73 -10.79 10.97
CA ILE A 69 0.48 -11.32 11.61
C ILE A 69 0.15 -12.44 12.60
N SER A 70 -0.92 -12.29 13.38
CA SER A 70 -1.33 -13.30 14.36
C SER A 70 -1.83 -14.61 13.74
N ASN A 71 -2.21 -14.61 12.45
CA ASN A 71 -2.62 -15.81 11.71
C ASN A 71 -1.42 -16.72 11.38
N GLY A 72 -0.18 -16.21 11.50
CA GLY A 72 1.04 -17.03 11.45
C GLY A 72 1.49 -17.45 10.04
N LEU A 73 0.91 -16.90 8.97
CA LEU A 73 1.41 -17.15 7.62
C LEU A 73 2.76 -16.45 7.38
N PRO A 74 3.68 -17.06 6.60
CA PRO A 74 5.02 -16.52 6.41
C PRO A 74 5.07 -15.30 5.49
N LEU A 75 4.03 -15.09 4.69
CA LEU A 75 3.90 -14.00 3.72
C LEU A 75 2.61 -13.23 4.01
N ILE A 76 2.70 -11.90 4.02
CA ILE A 76 1.58 -10.99 4.19
C ILE A 76 1.63 -9.96 3.07
N PHE A 77 0.50 -9.75 2.41
CA PHE A 77 0.33 -8.77 1.33
C PHE A 77 -0.69 -7.72 1.75
N CYS A 78 -0.29 -6.46 1.77
CA CYS A 78 -1.15 -5.36 2.19
C CYS A 78 -1.64 -4.53 1.01
N ASP A 79 -2.95 -4.38 0.90
CA ASP A 79 -3.61 -3.28 0.20
C ASP A 79 -4.20 -2.38 1.29
N THR A 80 -3.63 -1.26 1.68
CA THR A 80 -2.40 -0.64 1.26
C THR A 80 -1.52 -0.41 2.50
N ASP A 81 -0.85 0.73 2.62
CA ASP A 81 0.03 1.07 3.74
C ASP A 81 -0.21 2.49 4.28
N ILE A 82 0.27 2.79 5.49
CA ILE A 82 0.27 4.14 6.07
C ILE A 82 1.00 5.16 5.19
N VAL A 83 1.97 4.73 4.37
CA VAL A 83 2.58 5.58 3.33
C VAL A 83 1.52 6.21 2.42
N VAL A 84 0.43 5.51 2.08
CA VAL A 84 -0.70 6.09 1.32
C VAL A 84 -1.38 7.19 2.10
N VAL A 85 -1.65 6.98 3.39
CA VAL A 85 -2.26 8.01 4.24
C VAL A 85 -1.35 9.24 4.36
N LYS A 86 -0.03 9.04 4.50
CA LYS A 86 0.95 10.13 4.56
C LYS A 86 1.00 10.94 3.27
N VAL A 87 1.14 10.28 2.13
CA VAL A 87 1.15 10.93 0.80
C VAL A 87 -0.15 11.68 0.56
N TRP A 88 -1.28 11.07 0.92
CA TRP A 88 -2.59 11.69 0.77
C TRP A 88 -2.77 12.93 1.62
N GLN A 89 -2.28 12.90 2.86
CA GLN A 89 -2.30 14.06 3.73
C GLN A 89 -1.55 15.24 3.11
N GLU A 90 -0.33 14.99 2.63
CA GLU A 90 0.50 16.02 2.02
C GLU A 90 -0.15 16.56 0.75
N PHE A 91 -0.63 15.68 -0.12
CA PHE A 91 -1.22 16.05 -1.40
C PHE A 91 -2.54 16.84 -1.24
N LYS A 92 -3.47 16.36 -0.41
CA LYS A 92 -4.81 16.97 -0.29
C LYS A 92 -4.86 18.16 0.66
N TYR A 93 -4.06 18.13 1.73
CA TYR A 93 -4.14 19.14 2.80
C TYR A 93 -2.89 20.01 2.92
N GLY A 94 -1.81 19.71 2.20
CA GLY A 94 -0.56 20.49 2.24
C GLY A 94 0.12 20.46 3.61
N LYS A 95 -0.10 19.41 4.41
CA LYS A 95 0.34 19.31 5.80
C LYS A 95 0.98 17.96 6.10
N ASN A 96 1.84 17.96 7.13
CA ASN A 96 2.33 16.75 7.79
C ASN A 96 1.60 16.53 9.11
N ASN A 97 1.45 15.28 9.54
CA ASN A 97 0.90 14.92 10.85
C ASN A 97 1.92 14.05 11.59
N GLU A 98 2.39 14.55 12.74
CA GLU A 98 3.36 13.87 13.60
C GLU A 98 2.87 12.50 14.07
N GLU A 99 1.55 12.33 14.23
CA GLU A 99 0.96 11.05 14.59
C GLU A 99 1.11 10.03 13.46
N ILE A 100 0.87 10.43 12.20
CA ILE A 100 1.05 9.54 11.03
C ILE A 100 2.53 9.17 10.89
N ASP A 101 3.44 10.13 11.07
CA ASP A 101 4.89 9.87 11.03
C ASP A 101 5.32 8.92 12.15
N SER A 102 4.76 9.09 13.35
CA SER A 102 5.01 8.20 14.49
C SER A 102 4.50 6.79 14.19
N LEU A 103 3.29 6.64 13.66
CA LEU A 103 2.73 5.34 13.28
C LEU A 103 3.56 4.65 12.19
N LEU A 104 4.03 5.40 11.19
CA LEU A 104 4.91 4.89 10.14
C LEU A 104 6.24 4.36 10.72
N SER A 105 6.83 5.07 11.68
CA SER A 105 8.09 4.65 12.31
C SER A 105 7.99 3.38 13.15
N LEU A 106 6.79 3.04 13.61
CA LEU A 106 6.50 1.86 14.44
C LEU A 106 6.13 0.61 13.63
N GLN A 107 6.03 0.74 12.30
CA GLN A 107 5.68 -0.35 11.42
C GLN A 107 6.72 -1.48 11.45
N GLN A 108 6.24 -2.72 11.31
CA GLN A 108 7.14 -3.84 11.08
C GLN A 108 7.91 -3.68 9.76
N PRO A 109 9.17 -4.16 9.69
CA PRO A 109 9.95 -4.13 8.46
C PRO A 109 9.19 -4.75 7.30
N ARG A 110 9.11 -4.02 6.19
CA ARG A 110 8.32 -4.39 5.01
C ARG A 110 9.02 -3.96 3.74
N LYS A 111 8.57 -4.53 2.63
CA LYS A 111 8.99 -4.18 1.27
C LYS A 111 7.80 -3.61 0.52
N TYR A 112 8.06 -2.71 -0.40
CA TYR A 112 6.99 -2.02 -1.13
C TYR A 112 6.96 -2.40 -2.60
N LEU A 113 5.76 -2.63 -3.10
CA LEU A 113 5.47 -2.75 -4.53
C LEU A 113 4.76 -1.47 -4.97
N LEU A 114 5.52 -0.56 -5.56
CA LEU A 114 5.00 0.73 -6.04
C LEU A 114 4.38 0.54 -7.42
N THR A 115 3.06 0.55 -7.48
CA THR A 115 2.27 0.35 -8.69
C THR A 115 2.33 1.58 -9.62
N TYR A 116 2.70 1.36 -10.88
CA TYR A 116 2.77 2.42 -11.89
C TYR A 116 1.39 2.69 -12.52
N PRO A 117 1.06 3.95 -12.87
CA PRO A 117 -0.18 4.29 -13.55
C PRO A 117 -0.11 4.02 -15.07
N ASP A 118 -0.04 2.75 -15.46
CA ASP A 118 -0.15 2.27 -16.85
C ASP A 118 -1.49 1.57 -17.15
N LEU A 119 -2.42 1.57 -16.17
CA LEU A 119 -3.79 1.08 -16.32
C LEU A 119 -4.73 2.23 -16.68
N PRO A 120 -5.83 1.95 -17.41
CA PRO A 120 -6.87 2.95 -17.63
C PRO A 120 -7.50 3.37 -16.29
N TRP A 121 -7.94 4.63 -16.21
CA TRP A 121 -8.76 5.09 -15.11
C TRP A 121 -10.08 4.31 -15.09
N GLU A 122 -10.47 3.86 -13.90
CA GLU A 122 -11.79 3.30 -13.65
C GLU A 122 -12.55 4.25 -12.73
N GLU A 123 -13.78 4.58 -13.11
CA GLU A 123 -14.63 5.48 -12.34
C GLU A 123 -15.12 4.80 -11.06
N ASP A 124 -14.96 5.48 -9.93
CA ASP A 124 -15.44 5.03 -8.63
C ASP A 124 -15.75 6.25 -7.75
N SER A 125 -16.82 6.19 -6.98
CA SER A 125 -17.32 7.34 -6.19
C SER A 125 -16.36 7.85 -5.11
N LEU A 126 -15.35 7.04 -4.74
CA LEU A 126 -14.34 7.41 -3.74
C LEU A 126 -13.06 7.94 -4.36
N ARG A 127 -12.92 7.89 -5.70
CA ARG A 127 -11.70 8.31 -6.38
C ARG A 127 -11.73 9.80 -6.70
N GLU A 128 -10.63 10.51 -6.45
CA GLU A 128 -10.63 11.99 -6.52
C GLU A 128 -9.78 12.59 -7.64
N ASN A 129 -8.69 11.92 -8.08
CA ASN A 129 -7.66 12.58 -8.89
C ASN A 129 -7.31 11.85 -10.20
N PRO A 130 -8.20 11.85 -11.21
CA PRO A 130 -7.97 11.16 -12.48
C PRO A 130 -6.83 11.75 -13.33
N ASN A 131 -6.47 13.02 -13.14
CA ASN A 131 -5.50 13.72 -14.00
C ASN A 131 -4.10 13.81 -13.39
N GLU A 132 -3.97 13.48 -12.11
CA GLU A 132 -2.77 13.70 -11.30
C GLU A 132 -2.03 12.38 -11.01
N LEU A 133 -2.41 11.27 -11.64
CA LEU A 133 -1.84 9.93 -11.39
C LEU A 133 -0.30 9.89 -11.46
N VAL A 134 0.29 10.56 -12.46
CA VAL A 134 1.75 10.61 -12.64
C VAL A 134 2.41 11.48 -11.57
N GLU A 135 1.75 12.56 -11.13
CA GLU A 135 2.24 13.42 -10.07
C GLU A 135 2.19 12.71 -8.72
N LEU A 136 1.04 12.10 -8.39
CA LEU A 136 0.88 11.24 -7.23
C LEU A 136 1.92 10.13 -7.23
N PHE A 137 2.17 9.46 -8.36
CA PHE A 137 3.20 8.42 -8.46
C PHE A 137 4.57 8.94 -8.05
N LYS A 138 4.97 10.13 -8.53
CA LYS A 138 6.24 10.75 -8.15
C LYS A 138 6.29 11.10 -6.67
N LEU A 139 5.18 11.57 -6.11
CA LEU A 139 5.08 11.85 -4.68
C LEU A 139 5.27 10.57 -3.87
N TYR A 140 4.56 9.49 -4.20
CA TYR A 140 4.77 8.16 -3.61
C TYR A 140 6.23 7.71 -3.68
N GLU A 141 6.85 7.80 -4.85
CA GLU A 141 8.24 7.41 -5.03
C GLU A 141 9.19 8.26 -4.18
N SER A 142 8.97 9.58 -4.10
CA SER A 142 9.77 10.48 -3.27
C SER A 142 9.61 10.18 -1.78
N THR A 143 8.39 9.88 -1.31
CA THR A 143 8.13 9.51 0.09
C THR A 143 8.85 8.22 0.45
N LEU A 144 8.77 7.18 -0.40
CA LEU A 144 9.48 5.92 -0.21
C LEU A 144 11.01 6.11 -0.17
N LYS A 145 11.56 6.94 -1.06
CA LYS A 145 12.99 7.31 -1.03
C LYS A 145 13.37 8.03 0.26
N ALA A 146 12.55 9.00 0.69
CA ALA A 146 12.83 9.82 1.87
C ALA A 146 12.86 8.99 3.17
N ILE A 147 12.02 7.96 3.26
CA ILE A 147 12.00 7.04 4.42
C ILE A 147 13.00 5.88 4.28
N GLY A 148 13.79 5.82 3.20
CA GLY A 148 14.76 4.75 2.95
C GLY A 148 14.13 3.38 2.74
N ALA A 149 12.91 3.32 2.21
CA ALA A 149 12.19 2.07 1.98
C ALA A 149 12.83 1.21 0.89
N ASP A 150 12.81 -0.13 1.07
CA ASP A 150 13.14 -1.08 0.01
C ASP A 150 11.90 -1.32 -0.85
N TYR A 151 11.90 -0.80 -2.08
CA TYR A 151 10.76 -0.86 -2.98
C TYR A 151 11.14 -1.25 -4.40
N ARG A 152 10.17 -1.78 -5.15
CA ARG A 152 10.28 -2.01 -6.60
C ARG A 152 9.06 -1.43 -7.29
N ILE A 153 9.26 -0.87 -8.48
CA ILE A 153 8.18 -0.36 -9.31
C ILE A 153 7.56 -1.53 -10.07
N VAL A 154 6.25 -1.69 -9.98
CA VAL A 154 5.49 -2.74 -10.68
C VAL A 154 4.68 -2.08 -11.81
N ARG A 155 4.88 -2.61 -13.02
CA ARG A 155 4.22 -2.21 -14.27
C ARG A 155 3.51 -3.41 -14.89
N GLY A 156 2.70 -3.14 -15.90
CA GLY A 156 2.11 -4.16 -16.77
C GLY A 156 0.59 -4.19 -16.68
N VAL A 157 0.00 -4.84 -17.68
CA VAL A 157 -1.45 -5.01 -17.83
C VAL A 157 -1.81 -6.48 -17.70
N ASN A 158 -3.02 -6.77 -17.22
CA ASN A 158 -3.53 -8.13 -17.06
C ASN A 158 -2.53 -9.02 -16.26
N GLU A 159 -2.18 -10.19 -16.79
CA GLU A 159 -1.28 -11.17 -16.17
C GLU A 159 0.19 -10.72 -16.07
N GLU A 160 0.62 -9.71 -16.84
CA GLU A 160 2.00 -9.23 -16.77
C GLU A 160 2.30 -8.58 -15.42
N ARG A 161 1.32 -7.87 -14.84
CA ARG A 161 1.47 -7.15 -13.58
C ARG A 161 1.76 -8.07 -12.38
N PRO A 162 0.96 -9.11 -12.09
CA PRO A 162 1.28 -10.04 -11.01
C PRO A 162 2.58 -10.81 -11.29
N GLN A 163 2.90 -11.13 -12.55
CA GLN A 163 4.17 -11.76 -12.90
C GLN A 163 5.38 -10.87 -12.56
N ASN A 164 5.35 -9.61 -13.00
CA ASN A 164 6.37 -8.61 -12.69
C ASN A 164 6.51 -8.38 -11.18
N ALA A 165 5.39 -8.42 -10.44
CA ALA A 165 5.41 -8.30 -8.99
C ALA A 165 6.08 -9.51 -8.31
N ILE A 166 5.84 -10.74 -8.78
CA ILE A 166 6.49 -11.96 -8.25
C ILE A 166 8.00 -11.93 -8.53
N GLU A 167 8.41 -11.45 -9.71
CA GLU A 167 9.82 -11.25 -10.06
C GLU A 167 10.47 -10.19 -9.16
N ALA A 168 9.78 -9.07 -8.93
CA ALA A 168 10.21 -8.05 -7.98
C ALA A 168 10.36 -8.62 -6.55
N ILE A 169 9.40 -9.41 -6.08
CA ILE A 169 9.44 -10.09 -4.78
C ILE A 169 10.69 -10.97 -4.67
N SER A 170 10.95 -11.77 -5.70
CA SER A 170 12.11 -12.65 -5.79
C SER A 170 13.42 -11.87 -5.73
N SER A 171 13.50 -10.70 -6.37
CA SER A 171 14.70 -9.85 -6.35
C SER A 171 15.07 -9.38 -4.94
N PHE A 172 14.10 -9.13 -4.06
CA PHE A 172 14.39 -8.73 -2.69
C PHE A 172 14.96 -9.87 -1.82
N THR A 173 14.85 -11.11 -2.27
CA THR A 173 15.36 -12.29 -1.53
C THR A 173 16.79 -12.64 -1.94
N GLN A 174 17.20 -12.24 -3.16
CA GLN A 174 18.53 -12.47 -3.68
C GLN A 174 19.57 -11.46 -3.17
N SER A 175 19.15 -10.30 -2.66
CA SER A 175 20.03 -9.27 -2.11
C SER A 175 20.64 -9.58 -0.72
N ASN A 176 20.46 -10.80 -0.20
CA ASN A 176 20.95 -11.24 1.12
C ASN A 176 22.03 -12.34 1.04
N ILE A 177 22.77 -12.44 -0.08
CA ILE A 177 23.91 -13.37 -0.24
C ILE A 177 25.21 -12.59 -0.37
#